data_AF-Q9KRJ1-F1
#
_entry.id   AF-Q9KRJ1-F1
#
_cell.length_a   1.000
_cell.length_b   1.000
_cell.length_c   1.000
_cell.angle_alpha   90.00
_cell.angle_beta   90.00
_cell.angle_gamma   90.00
#
_symmetry.space_group_name_H-M   'P 1'
#
loop_
_entity.id
_entity.type
_entity.pdbx_description
1 polymer ?
#
loop_
_entity_poly.entity_id
_entity_poly.type
_entity_poly.pdbx_seq_one_letter_code
_entity_poly.pdbx_strand_id
1 'polypeptide(L)'
;MNKTFLSGVVGTLLFTSFQFSASGTESGVSSRIIGGEQATAGEWPYMVALTARNSSHVFCGGSYLGGRYVLTAAHCVDKEDPAKGDVLLGAFDMNDVNTAERIHVRQIYVHNSYITASMGNDIAVLELERDPLPRRSVQISDSSDFNELTKDSPMTVIGFGNRKEVDGEKSDPATILHQVQVPFVPLPECKTKGSDQDAKNNYSQLTNNAFCAGSFGKDACSGDSGGPIFFDSNNGRKQMGVVSWGDGCGRANSPGVYTNLSVFNDWLDDQQLGLSYRQKRDLGVVRPGSYTHNLTFTNNGNADINLGNTFVFVVGISRTDAAAIVNNSCTGVLASGASCDVEFSYNITEHKQSYVKLIIGSSTYKTGAVHAYLYFDALDAAPSETVSFLANLPVHNTHVNDHPWTVVGNGLQTSALPAGEESVILLENLPQGRLKFHYKLSSSEVLDQLFVYVNDKFKGKYFNNTENLATLDMYGTNNKVRFVYRRHSGSTDDQSRAILSQISYDPKFFDLPPPLDIRIGDSGGGSLGGAALALLFGCGWLRRRQRV
;
A
#
# COMPACT_ATOMS: atom_id res chain seq x y z
N MET A 1 -19.91 -89.36 11.78
CA MET A 1 -19.11 -89.57 13.01
C MET A 1 -17.83 -88.75 12.88
N ASN A 2 -17.55 -87.93 13.91
CA ASN A 2 -16.26 -87.38 14.40
C ASN A 2 -15.23 -86.82 13.38
N LYS A 3 -14.88 -85.52 13.44
CA LYS A 3 -13.83 -84.89 14.29
C LYS A 3 -12.44 -85.53 14.02
N THR A 4 -11.31 -84.87 13.78
CA THR A 4 -10.81 -83.50 14.01
C THR A 4 -9.34 -83.41 13.53
N PHE A 5 -8.87 -82.19 13.24
CA PHE A 5 -7.53 -81.61 13.47
C PHE A 5 -6.26 -81.99 12.65
N LEU A 6 -5.76 -80.92 11.99
CA LEU A 6 -4.39 -80.36 11.90
C LEU A 6 -3.16 -81.25 11.63
N SER A 7 -2.39 -80.85 10.60
CA SER A 7 -0.92 -80.69 10.69
C SER A 7 -0.34 -79.95 9.46
N GLY A 8 0.66 -79.09 9.70
CA GLY A 8 1.92 -79.19 8.95
C GLY A 8 2.15 -78.28 7.74
N VAL A 9 3.02 -77.28 7.92
CA VAL A 9 3.64 -76.36 6.95
C VAL A 9 4.51 -77.10 5.92
N VAL A 10 4.61 -76.58 4.67
CA VAL A 10 5.85 -76.33 3.88
C VAL A 10 5.50 -75.95 2.42
N GLY A 11 6.07 -74.84 1.94
CA GLY A 11 6.69 -74.78 0.61
C GLY A 11 5.89 -74.22 -0.57
N THR A 12 6.18 -72.94 -0.90
CA THR A 12 6.43 -72.38 -2.25
C THR A 12 5.48 -72.73 -3.41
N LEU A 13 4.82 -71.72 -3.99
CA LEU A 13 4.86 -71.44 -5.44
C LEU A 13 4.17 -70.12 -5.81
N LEU A 14 4.76 -69.45 -6.78
CA LEU A 14 4.43 -68.14 -7.34
C LEU A 14 2.97 -68.01 -7.77
N PHE A 15 2.33 -66.91 -7.37
CA PHE A 15 1.22 -66.32 -8.12
C PHE A 15 1.44 -64.81 -8.19
N THR A 16 1.69 -64.36 -9.42
CA THR A 16 1.71 -62.95 -9.83
C THR A 16 0.33 -62.34 -9.58
N SER A 17 0.22 -61.45 -8.60
CA SER A 17 -0.96 -60.60 -8.42
C SER A 17 -0.93 -59.48 -9.46
N PHE A 18 -1.87 -59.54 -10.41
CA PHE A 18 -2.31 -58.36 -11.14
C PHE A 18 -2.89 -57.36 -10.13
N GLN A 19 -2.17 -56.28 -9.85
CA GLN A 19 -2.78 -55.11 -9.21
C GLN A 19 -3.40 -54.24 -10.30
N PHE A 20 -4.72 -54.13 -10.22
CA PHE A 20 -5.53 -53.14 -10.92
C PHE A 20 -5.23 -51.79 -10.25
N SER A 21 -4.28 -51.02 -10.78
CA SER A 21 -4.15 -49.62 -10.39
C SER A 21 -5.27 -48.84 -11.07
N ALA A 22 -6.26 -48.45 -10.27
CA ALA A 22 -7.20 -47.42 -10.65
C ALA A 22 -6.42 -46.17 -11.06
N SER A 23 -6.58 -45.76 -12.31
CA SER A 23 -6.12 -44.47 -12.82
C SER A 23 -6.94 -43.38 -12.14
N GLY A 24 -6.52 -42.99 -10.93
CA GLY A 24 -6.87 -41.70 -10.38
C GLY A 24 -6.27 -40.65 -11.30
N THR A 25 -7.13 -39.99 -12.07
CA THR A 25 -6.80 -38.71 -12.71
C THR A 25 -6.37 -37.75 -11.61
N GLU A 26 -5.07 -37.61 -11.38
CA GLU A 26 -4.50 -36.42 -10.74
C GLU A 26 -4.83 -35.25 -11.67
N SER A 27 -6.00 -34.64 -11.45
CA SER A 27 -6.28 -33.29 -11.91
C SER A 27 -5.28 -32.40 -11.20
N GLY A 28 -4.17 -32.11 -11.88
CA GLY A 28 -3.15 -31.18 -11.45
C GLY A 28 -3.80 -29.85 -11.13
N VAL A 29 -3.89 -29.53 -9.84
CA VAL A 29 -4.26 -28.21 -9.36
C VAL A 29 -3.10 -27.28 -9.69
N SER A 30 -3.16 -26.67 -10.87
CA SER A 30 -2.32 -25.54 -11.25
C SER A 30 -3.20 -24.30 -11.24
N SER A 31 -2.88 -23.33 -10.40
CA SER A 31 -3.42 -21.95 -10.50
C SER A 31 -2.67 -20.99 -9.56
N ARG A 32 -2.47 -19.75 -10.03
CA ARG A 32 -1.69 -18.66 -9.40
C ARG A 32 -2.39 -17.31 -9.69
N ILE A 33 -2.28 -16.30 -8.79
CA ILE A 33 -3.41 -15.66 -8.07
C ILE A 33 -4.07 -16.74 -7.21
N ILE A 34 -4.47 -16.48 -5.96
CA ILE A 34 -4.90 -17.59 -5.11
C ILE A 34 -6.12 -18.24 -5.79
N GLY A 35 -5.95 -19.45 -6.34
CA GLY A 35 -6.93 -20.13 -7.20
C GLY A 35 -7.22 -19.53 -8.60
N GLY A 36 -6.36 -18.65 -9.15
CA GLY A 36 -6.54 -18.00 -10.46
C GLY A 36 -5.80 -18.64 -11.64
N GLU A 37 -6.25 -18.39 -12.86
CA GLU A 37 -5.64 -18.89 -14.09
C GLU A 37 -4.97 -17.77 -14.89
N GLN A 38 -4.03 -18.13 -15.75
CA GLN A 38 -3.40 -17.15 -16.64
C GLN A 38 -4.44 -16.62 -17.63
N ALA A 39 -4.52 -15.29 -17.76
CA ALA A 39 -5.40 -14.67 -18.75
C ALA A 39 -4.85 -14.89 -20.17
N THR A 40 -5.73 -14.80 -21.16
CA THR A 40 -5.34 -14.80 -22.57
C THR A 40 -5.05 -13.37 -23.04
N ALA A 41 -4.02 -13.21 -23.87
CA ALA A 41 -3.67 -11.90 -24.43
C ALA A 41 -4.85 -11.34 -25.24
N GLY A 42 -5.22 -10.09 -24.98
CA GLY A 42 -6.31 -9.40 -25.67
C GLY A 42 -7.71 -9.57 -25.06
N GLU A 43 -7.92 -10.48 -24.10
CA GLU A 43 -9.21 -10.59 -23.38
C GLU A 43 -9.51 -9.34 -22.55
N TRP A 44 -8.46 -8.76 -21.94
CA TRP A 44 -8.55 -7.61 -21.04
C TRP A 44 -7.77 -6.40 -21.58
N PRO A 45 -8.12 -5.84 -22.75
CA PRO A 45 -7.32 -4.81 -23.42
C PRO A 45 -7.25 -3.50 -22.64
N TYR A 46 -8.16 -3.29 -21.70
CA TYR A 46 -8.24 -2.13 -20.81
C TYR A 46 -7.49 -2.32 -19.48
N MET A 47 -6.81 -3.46 -19.27
CA MET A 47 -5.95 -3.65 -18.10
C MET A 47 -4.81 -2.63 -18.11
N VAL A 48 -4.54 -2.04 -16.94
CA VAL A 48 -3.47 -1.06 -16.77
C VAL A 48 -2.55 -1.47 -15.63
N ALA A 49 -1.24 -1.38 -15.86
CA ALA A 49 -0.25 -1.45 -14.79
C ALA A 49 0.35 -0.06 -14.53
N LEU A 50 0.42 0.33 -13.26
CA LEU A 50 1.09 1.54 -12.80
C LEU A 50 2.54 1.21 -12.43
N THR A 51 3.47 1.98 -12.96
CA THR A 51 4.90 1.81 -12.73
C THR A 51 5.53 3.15 -12.36
N ALA A 52 6.65 3.12 -11.64
CA ALA A 52 7.48 4.31 -11.55
C ALA A 52 7.94 4.72 -12.97
N ARG A 53 8.18 6.01 -13.19
CA ARG A 53 8.54 6.56 -14.49
C ARG A 53 9.71 5.78 -15.10
N ASN A 54 9.53 5.30 -16.32
CA ASN A 54 10.49 4.48 -17.08
C ASN A 54 10.92 3.16 -16.40
N SER A 55 10.24 2.72 -15.35
CA SER A 55 10.44 1.41 -14.72
C SER A 55 9.47 0.38 -15.28
N SER A 56 9.85 -0.89 -15.27
CA SER A 56 8.95 -2.03 -15.56
C SER A 56 8.36 -2.65 -14.30
N HIS A 57 8.71 -2.17 -13.11
CA HIS A 57 8.19 -2.69 -11.84
C HIS A 57 6.81 -2.11 -11.56
N VAL A 58 5.82 -3.00 -11.48
CA VAL A 58 4.43 -2.66 -11.16
C VAL A 58 4.30 -2.44 -9.66
N PHE A 59 3.66 -1.32 -9.27
CA PHE A 59 3.32 -1.07 -7.87
C PHE A 59 1.80 -1.14 -7.60
N CYS A 60 0.98 -0.87 -8.62
CA CYS A 60 -0.48 -0.98 -8.58
C CYS A 60 -1.07 -1.33 -9.95
N GLY A 61 -2.30 -1.81 -9.97
CA GLY A 61 -3.14 -1.95 -11.16
C GLY A 61 -4.05 -0.75 -11.43
N GLY A 62 -4.78 -0.83 -12.53
CA GLY A 62 -5.80 0.14 -12.93
C GLY A 62 -6.60 -0.34 -14.13
N SER A 63 -7.51 0.50 -14.62
CA SER A 63 -8.30 0.23 -15.81
C SER A 63 -8.46 1.47 -16.69
N TYR A 64 -8.49 1.27 -18.01
CA TYR A 64 -8.61 2.35 -18.99
C TYR A 64 -10.05 2.78 -19.20
N LEU A 65 -10.36 4.06 -18.93
CA LEU A 65 -11.70 4.65 -19.04
C LEU A 65 -12.03 5.17 -20.45
N GLY A 66 -11.02 5.41 -21.28
CA GLY A 66 -11.17 6.10 -22.56
C GLY A 66 -10.50 7.47 -22.55
N GLY A 67 -10.27 8.04 -23.74
CA GLY A 67 -9.54 9.30 -23.89
C GLY A 67 -8.19 9.23 -23.17
N ARG A 68 -7.94 10.19 -22.26
CA ARG A 68 -6.70 10.29 -21.47
C ARG A 68 -6.85 9.79 -20.04
N TYR A 69 -7.82 8.93 -19.74
CA TYR A 69 -8.17 8.64 -18.34
C TYR A 69 -7.98 7.18 -17.95
N VAL A 70 -7.36 6.99 -16.79
CA VAL A 70 -7.18 5.69 -16.13
C VAL A 70 -7.78 5.75 -14.73
N LEU A 71 -8.54 4.73 -14.37
CA LEU A 71 -9.09 4.51 -13.03
C LEU A 71 -8.14 3.64 -12.20
N THR A 72 -7.95 4.00 -10.94
CA THR A 72 -7.18 3.22 -9.96
C THR A 72 -7.66 3.55 -8.53
N ALA A 73 -7.00 2.99 -7.51
CA ALA A 73 -7.26 3.30 -6.11
C ALA A 73 -6.52 4.57 -5.67
N ALA A 74 -7.10 5.33 -4.74
CA ALA A 74 -6.45 6.51 -4.19
C ALA A 74 -5.19 6.16 -3.40
N HIS A 75 -5.19 5.06 -2.63
CA HIS A 75 -4.03 4.65 -1.85
C HIS A 75 -2.78 4.32 -2.68
N CYS A 76 -2.94 4.10 -3.99
CA CYS A 76 -1.82 3.89 -4.92
C CYS A 76 -1.09 5.18 -5.27
N VAL A 77 -1.75 6.34 -5.20
CA VAL A 77 -1.29 7.59 -5.84
C VAL A 77 -1.53 8.85 -4.99
N ASP A 78 -2.13 8.73 -3.81
CA ASP A 78 -2.42 9.89 -2.96
C ASP A 78 -1.15 10.67 -2.62
N LYS A 79 -1.19 11.98 -2.87
CA LYS A 79 -0.10 12.95 -2.66
C LYS A 79 1.17 12.72 -3.49
N GLU A 80 1.20 11.71 -4.35
CA GLU A 80 2.36 11.45 -5.22
C GLU A 80 2.57 12.56 -6.26
N ASP A 81 3.80 12.63 -6.77
CA ASP A 81 4.12 13.48 -7.91
C ASP A 81 3.79 12.73 -9.22
N PRO A 82 2.81 13.18 -10.05
CA PRO A 82 2.43 12.50 -11.28
C PRO A 82 3.61 12.30 -12.23
N ALA A 83 4.58 13.22 -12.23
CA ALA A 83 5.79 13.11 -13.04
C ALA A 83 6.67 11.90 -12.66
N LYS A 84 6.43 11.23 -11.52
CA LYS A 84 7.11 9.98 -11.14
C LYS A 84 6.39 8.72 -11.61
N GLY A 85 5.22 8.85 -12.25
CA GLY A 85 4.38 7.73 -12.65
C GLY A 85 4.31 7.53 -14.16
N ASP A 86 4.31 6.27 -14.57
CA ASP A 86 3.90 5.82 -15.90
C ASP A 86 2.75 4.84 -15.79
N VAL A 87 1.97 4.80 -16.86
CA VAL A 87 0.91 3.84 -17.13
C VAL A 87 1.33 2.93 -18.28
N LEU A 88 1.09 1.62 -18.13
CA LEU A 88 1.18 0.62 -19.19
C LEU A 88 -0.22 0.15 -19.58
N LEU A 89 -0.75 0.65 -20.70
CA LEU A 89 -2.07 0.29 -21.21
C LEU A 89 -2.02 -1.05 -21.96
N GLY A 90 -2.97 -1.94 -21.66
CA GLY A 90 -2.97 -3.29 -22.19
C GLY A 90 -1.85 -4.16 -21.62
N ALA A 91 -1.46 -3.91 -20.37
CA ALA A 91 -0.44 -4.69 -19.69
C ALA A 91 -0.83 -6.18 -19.67
N PHE A 92 0.10 -7.04 -20.10
CA PHE A 92 -0.12 -8.49 -20.18
C PHE A 92 1.08 -9.32 -19.73
N ASP A 93 2.24 -9.16 -20.36
CA ASP A 93 3.49 -9.81 -19.94
C ASP A 93 4.51 -8.75 -19.52
N MET A 94 4.85 -8.74 -18.24
CA MET A 94 5.79 -7.79 -17.64
C MET A 94 7.25 -8.09 -17.99
N ASN A 95 7.53 -9.26 -18.58
CA ASN A 95 8.83 -9.53 -19.20
C ASN A 95 8.94 -8.95 -20.63
N ASP A 96 7.81 -8.70 -21.30
CA ASP A 96 7.74 -8.04 -22.62
C ASP A 96 6.74 -6.88 -22.61
N VAL A 97 7.11 -5.83 -21.89
CA VAL A 97 6.29 -4.61 -21.76
C VAL A 97 6.13 -3.83 -23.07
N ASN A 98 6.83 -4.19 -24.15
CA ASN A 98 6.72 -3.52 -25.45
C ASN A 98 5.37 -3.78 -26.13
N THR A 99 4.68 -4.85 -25.72
CA THR A 99 3.31 -5.15 -26.16
C THR A 99 2.27 -4.20 -25.56
N ALA A 100 2.60 -3.56 -24.44
CA ALA A 100 1.78 -2.54 -23.80
C ALA A 100 2.16 -1.13 -24.28
N GLU A 101 1.20 -0.22 -24.28
CA GLU A 101 1.49 1.19 -24.59
C GLU A 101 1.88 1.93 -23.31
N ARG A 102 3.12 2.41 -23.25
CA ARG A 102 3.60 3.25 -22.15
C ARG A 102 3.23 4.72 -22.36
N ILE A 103 2.59 5.32 -21.36
CA ILE A 103 2.24 6.74 -21.34
C ILE A 103 2.55 7.35 -19.97
N HIS A 104 3.10 8.55 -19.97
CA HIS A 104 3.37 9.31 -18.76
C HIS A 104 2.08 9.84 -18.13
N VAL A 105 2.05 9.88 -16.79
CA VAL A 105 0.96 10.51 -16.05
C VAL A 105 1.20 12.03 -16.00
N ARG A 106 0.17 12.80 -16.36
CA ARG A 106 0.16 14.27 -16.30
C ARG A 106 -0.34 14.77 -14.96
N GLN A 107 -1.49 14.25 -14.51
CA GLN A 107 -2.12 14.63 -13.24
C GLN A 107 -2.79 13.43 -12.56
N ILE A 108 -3.01 13.59 -11.26
CA ILE A 108 -3.69 12.63 -10.39
C ILE A 108 -4.87 13.35 -9.72
N TYR A 109 -6.06 12.76 -9.80
CA TYR A 109 -7.27 13.23 -9.13
C TYR A 109 -7.76 12.17 -8.15
N VAL A 110 -7.63 12.45 -6.86
CA VAL A 110 -8.13 11.60 -5.77
C VAL A 110 -9.47 12.14 -5.30
N HIS A 111 -10.39 11.25 -4.94
CA HIS A 111 -11.67 11.65 -4.37
C HIS A 111 -11.48 12.51 -3.10
N ASN A 112 -12.24 13.60 -2.98
CA ASN A 112 -12.03 14.62 -1.95
C ASN A 112 -12.28 14.13 -0.52
N SER A 113 -13.04 13.05 -0.37
CA SER A 113 -13.35 12.38 0.92
C SER A 113 -12.45 11.19 1.24
N TYR A 114 -11.40 10.93 0.44
CA TYR A 114 -10.42 9.88 0.75
C TYR A 114 -9.51 10.30 1.91
N ILE A 115 -9.32 9.40 2.87
CA ILE A 115 -8.39 9.56 4.01
C ILE A 115 -7.47 8.34 4.11
N THR A 116 -8.05 7.14 4.18
CA THR A 116 -7.36 5.85 4.12
C THR A 116 -8.23 4.84 3.37
N ALA A 117 -7.64 3.74 2.89
CA ALA A 117 -8.37 2.68 2.21
C ALA A 117 -9.51 2.09 3.06
N SER A 118 -9.30 1.88 4.37
CA SER A 118 -10.30 1.31 5.27
C SER A 118 -11.50 2.22 5.53
N MET A 119 -11.37 3.55 5.32
CA MET A 119 -12.47 4.50 5.42
C MET A 119 -13.27 4.64 4.11
N GLY A 120 -12.86 3.92 3.05
CA GLY A 120 -13.50 3.96 1.73
C GLY A 120 -13.17 5.23 0.94
N ASN A 121 -13.98 5.50 -0.09
CA ASN A 121 -13.70 6.53 -1.10
C ASN A 121 -12.32 6.35 -1.75
N ASP A 122 -11.84 5.11 -1.82
CA ASP A 122 -10.51 4.76 -2.30
C ASP A 122 -10.50 4.65 -3.82
N ILE A 123 -10.56 5.81 -4.46
CA ILE A 123 -10.69 5.96 -5.91
C ILE A 123 -9.90 7.16 -6.41
N ALA A 124 -9.22 6.95 -7.54
CA ALA A 124 -8.48 7.99 -8.23
C ALA A 124 -8.59 7.86 -9.75
N VAL A 125 -8.50 9.01 -10.43
CA VAL A 125 -8.37 9.10 -11.89
C VAL A 125 -7.02 9.70 -12.22
N LEU A 126 -6.30 9.08 -13.15
CA LEU A 126 -5.07 9.58 -13.72
C LEU A 126 -5.36 10.20 -15.07
N GLU A 127 -4.91 11.43 -15.29
CA GLU A 127 -4.86 12.04 -16.61
C GLU A 127 -3.52 11.72 -17.27
N LEU A 128 -3.57 11.18 -18.48
CA LEU A 128 -2.40 10.84 -19.29
C LEU A 128 -1.88 12.05 -20.06
N GLU A 129 -0.57 12.08 -20.31
CA GLU A 129 0.08 13.21 -20.98
C GLU A 129 -0.42 13.46 -22.41
N ARG A 130 -0.85 12.39 -23.09
CA ARG A 130 -1.31 12.37 -24.48
C ARG A 130 -2.43 11.35 -24.66
N ASP A 131 -3.13 11.44 -25.78
CA ASP A 131 -4.11 10.43 -26.18
C ASP A 131 -3.41 9.08 -26.46
N PRO A 132 -3.96 7.96 -25.95
CA PRO A 132 -3.53 6.62 -26.30
C PRO A 132 -3.84 6.26 -27.75
N LEU A 133 -3.22 5.19 -28.24
CA LEU A 133 -3.68 4.51 -29.45
C LEU A 133 -5.13 4.03 -29.27
N PRO A 134 -5.95 3.94 -30.35
CA PRO A 134 -7.32 3.47 -30.25
C PRO A 134 -7.42 2.15 -29.49
N ARG A 135 -8.10 2.18 -28.34
CA ARG A 135 -8.20 1.07 -27.40
C ARG A 135 -9.58 1.02 -26.78
N ARG A 136 -10.10 -0.19 -26.58
CA ARG A 136 -11.38 -0.42 -25.89
C ARG A 136 -11.26 0.03 -24.43
N SER A 137 -12.20 0.84 -23.97
CA SER A 137 -12.34 1.21 -22.56
C SER A 137 -13.25 0.25 -21.79
N VAL A 138 -13.15 0.29 -20.46
CA VAL A 138 -14.12 -0.38 -19.58
C VAL A 138 -15.49 0.27 -19.66
N GLN A 139 -16.52 -0.48 -19.26
CA GLN A 139 -17.84 0.05 -18.96
C GLN A 139 -18.00 0.07 -17.44
N ILE A 140 -18.24 1.24 -16.86
CA ILE A 140 -18.41 1.39 -15.42
C ILE A 140 -19.84 1.00 -15.03
N SER A 141 -19.97 0.26 -13.92
CA SER A 141 -21.28 -0.10 -13.37
C SER A 141 -22.07 1.14 -12.94
N ASP A 142 -23.38 1.11 -13.10
CA ASP A 142 -24.28 2.00 -12.37
C ASP A 142 -25.01 1.26 -11.24
N SER A 143 -25.92 1.97 -10.57
CA SER A 143 -26.72 1.40 -9.48
C SER A 143 -27.61 0.21 -9.91
N SER A 144 -28.06 0.18 -11.16
CA SER A 144 -28.88 -0.91 -11.68
C SER A 144 -28.06 -2.17 -11.89
N ASP A 145 -26.85 -2.04 -12.46
CA ASP A 145 -25.90 -3.14 -12.61
C ASP A 145 -25.49 -3.70 -11.23
N PHE A 146 -25.23 -2.82 -10.25
CA PHE A 146 -24.82 -3.23 -8.90
C PHE A 146 -25.92 -3.99 -8.15
N ASN A 147 -27.19 -3.62 -8.35
CA ASN A 147 -28.33 -4.30 -7.74
C ASN A 147 -28.61 -5.69 -8.32
N GLU A 148 -28.01 -6.07 -9.45
CA GLU A 148 -28.03 -7.45 -9.95
C GLU A 148 -27.17 -8.41 -9.10
N LEU A 149 -26.21 -7.87 -8.34
CA LEU A 149 -25.36 -8.67 -7.47
C LEU A 149 -26.17 -9.24 -6.30
N THR A 150 -26.10 -10.56 -6.17
CA THR A 150 -26.61 -11.28 -5.01
C THR A 150 -25.48 -12.10 -4.41
N LYS A 151 -25.71 -12.65 -3.21
CA LYS A 151 -24.72 -13.50 -2.56
C LYS A 151 -24.23 -14.58 -3.52
N ASP A 152 -22.92 -14.78 -3.55
CA ASP A 152 -22.24 -15.77 -4.39
C ASP A 152 -22.28 -15.49 -5.91
N SER A 153 -22.80 -14.33 -6.36
CA SER A 153 -22.63 -13.87 -7.74
C SER A 153 -21.15 -13.92 -8.15
N PRO A 154 -20.79 -14.61 -9.24
CA PRO A 154 -19.39 -14.75 -9.65
C PRO A 154 -18.90 -13.44 -10.27
N MET A 155 -17.79 -12.93 -9.74
CA MET A 155 -17.11 -11.74 -10.22
C MET A 155 -15.69 -12.10 -10.62
N THR A 156 -15.11 -11.41 -11.61
CA THR A 156 -13.75 -11.69 -12.11
C THR A 156 -12.81 -10.57 -11.71
N VAL A 157 -11.76 -10.90 -10.95
CA VAL A 157 -10.63 -10.01 -10.67
C VAL A 157 -9.51 -10.35 -11.65
N ILE A 158 -8.80 -9.32 -12.14
CA ILE A 158 -7.60 -9.51 -12.97
C ILE A 158 -6.43 -8.71 -12.38
N GLY A 159 -5.21 -9.21 -12.53
CA GLY A 159 -4.04 -8.50 -12.06
C GLY A 159 -2.72 -9.28 -12.08
N PHE A 160 -1.69 -8.67 -11.50
CA PHE A 160 -0.32 -9.17 -11.42
C PHE A 160 0.11 -9.51 -9.98
N GLY A 161 -0.83 -9.45 -9.04
CA GLY A 161 -0.58 -9.59 -7.62
C GLY A 161 0.05 -10.93 -7.26
N ASN A 162 0.60 -10.95 -6.04
CA ASN A 162 1.29 -12.10 -5.49
C ASN A 162 0.41 -13.34 -5.56
N ARG A 163 1.00 -14.41 -6.06
CA ARG A 163 0.29 -15.67 -6.32
C ARG A 163 0.07 -16.49 -5.06
N LYS A 164 0.66 -16.06 -3.95
CA LYS A 164 0.56 -16.60 -2.60
C LYS A 164 0.61 -15.44 -1.61
N GLU A 165 -0.04 -15.61 -0.46
CA GLU A 165 0.25 -14.75 0.68
C GLU A 165 1.71 -14.95 1.13
N VAL A 166 2.42 -13.86 1.39
CA VAL A 166 3.83 -13.90 1.79
C VAL A 166 4.01 -13.03 3.03
N ASP A 167 4.46 -13.66 4.12
CA ASP A 167 5.00 -12.97 5.29
C ASP A 167 6.53 -12.80 5.10
N GLY A 168 6.98 -11.73 4.41
CA GLY A 168 8.41 -11.38 4.28
C GLY A 168 8.95 -11.21 2.85
N GLU A 169 10.28 -11.38 2.68
CA GLU A 169 11.09 -10.94 1.50
C GLU A 169 10.83 -11.67 0.16
N LYS A 170 10.05 -12.75 0.12
CA LYS A 170 9.86 -13.54 -1.12
C LYS A 170 8.53 -13.25 -1.79
N SER A 171 8.40 -12.09 -2.43
CA SER A 171 7.28 -11.82 -3.35
C SER A 171 7.28 -12.82 -4.51
N ASP A 172 6.11 -13.33 -4.89
CA ASP A 172 5.93 -14.17 -6.07
C ASP A 172 4.92 -13.53 -7.04
N PRO A 173 5.21 -12.31 -7.55
CA PRO A 173 4.30 -11.59 -8.43
C PRO A 173 4.16 -12.35 -9.75
N ALA A 174 2.98 -12.28 -10.35
CA ALA A 174 2.79 -12.85 -11.67
C ALA A 174 3.45 -11.95 -12.71
N THR A 175 4.32 -12.51 -13.55
CA THR A 175 4.86 -11.77 -14.71
C THR A 175 3.84 -11.68 -15.84
N ILE A 176 2.92 -12.64 -15.94
CA ILE A 176 1.83 -12.63 -16.91
C ILE A 176 0.53 -12.32 -16.19
N LEU A 177 -0.39 -11.59 -16.83
CA LEU A 177 -1.71 -11.27 -16.30
C LEU A 177 -2.48 -12.55 -15.94
N HIS A 178 -3.09 -12.56 -14.76
CA HIS A 178 -3.96 -13.63 -14.30
C HIS A 178 -5.37 -13.11 -14.04
N GLN A 179 -6.31 -14.05 -13.97
CA GLN A 179 -7.70 -13.81 -13.64
C GLN A 179 -8.19 -14.82 -12.60
N VAL A 180 -9.10 -14.40 -11.71
CA VAL A 180 -9.73 -15.28 -10.72
C VAL A 180 -11.19 -14.92 -10.55
N GLN A 181 -12.04 -15.96 -10.43
CA GLN A 181 -13.44 -15.79 -10.06
C GLN A 181 -13.62 -15.80 -8.55
N VAL A 182 -14.25 -14.76 -8.02
CA VAL A 182 -14.55 -14.56 -6.60
C VAL A 182 -16.06 -14.35 -6.39
N PRO A 183 -16.64 -14.91 -5.31
CA PRO A 183 -18.06 -14.71 -5.00
C PRO A 183 -18.30 -13.34 -4.35
N PHE A 184 -19.38 -12.66 -4.74
CA PHE A 184 -19.87 -11.47 -4.05
C PHE A 184 -20.33 -11.79 -2.62
N VAL A 185 -19.94 -10.95 -1.66
CA VAL A 185 -20.35 -11.04 -0.25
C VAL A 185 -21.17 -9.80 0.12
N PRO A 186 -22.46 -9.97 0.48
CA PRO A 186 -23.31 -8.85 0.89
C PRO A 186 -22.70 -8.06 2.06
N LEU A 187 -22.80 -6.73 2.00
CA LEU A 187 -22.18 -5.85 3.00
C LEU A 187 -22.53 -6.20 4.46
N PRO A 188 -23.79 -6.53 4.84
CA PRO A 188 -24.09 -6.92 6.21
C PRO A 188 -23.30 -8.15 6.70
N GLU A 189 -23.05 -9.12 5.82
CA GLU A 189 -22.22 -10.29 6.13
C GLU A 189 -20.74 -9.94 6.16
N CYS A 190 -20.29 -9.05 5.27
CA CYS A 190 -18.90 -8.61 5.24
C CYS A 190 -18.51 -7.84 6.51
N LYS A 191 -19.44 -7.04 7.06
CA LYS A 191 -19.22 -6.27 8.31
C LYS A 191 -18.99 -7.13 9.55
N THR A 192 -19.28 -8.43 9.49
CA THR A 192 -19.03 -9.38 10.59
C THR A 192 -17.73 -10.18 10.43
N LYS A 193 -16.90 -9.85 9.42
CA LYS A 193 -15.65 -10.56 9.10
C LYS A 193 -14.45 -10.01 9.90
N GLY A 194 -13.30 -10.67 9.76
CA GLY A 194 -12.05 -10.29 10.40
C GLY A 194 -11.50 -11.36 11.36
N SER A 195 -10.21 -11.61 11.25
CA SER A 195 -9.50 -12.63 12.04
C SER A 195 -9.00 -12.11 13.40
N ASP A 196 -8.76 -10.80 13.51
CA ASP A 196 -8.31 -10.12 14.72
C ASP A 196 -9.11 -8.83 14.99
N GLN A 197 -8.73 -8.07 16.03
CA GLN A 197 -9.45 -6.87 16.42
C GLN A 197 -9.35 -5.75 15.38
N ASP A 198 -8.21 -5.60 14.72
CA ASP A 198 -7.99 -4.54 13.73
C ASP A 198 -8.79 -4.83 12.45
N ALA A 199 -8.77 -6.07 11.99
CA ALA A 199 -9.60 -6.53 10.88
C ALA A 199 -11.09 -6.34 11.20
N LYS A 200 -11.56 -6.79 12.37
CA LYS A 200 -12.97 -6.62 12.78
C LYS A 200 -13.39 -5.15 12.85
N ASN A 201 -12.52 -4.29 13.37
CA ASN A 201 -12.75 -2.85 13.39
C ASN A 201 -12.93 -2.32 11.96
N ASN A 202 -11.99 -2.63 11.05
CA ASN A 202 -12.08 -2.18 9.66
C ASN A 202 -13.33 -2.70 8.94
N TYR A 203 -13.65 -4.00 9.01
CA TYR A 203 -14.84 -4.56 8.37
C TYR A 203 -16.13 -3.97 8.94
N SER A 204 -16.24 -3.81 10.27
CA SER A 204 -17.46 -3.30 10.92
C SER A 204 -17.81 -1.86 10.52
N GLN A 205 -16.82 -1.07 10.12
CA GLN A 205 -16.97 0.33 9.70
C GLN A 205 -17.27 0.50 8.21
N LEU A 206 -17.33 -0.59 7.43
CA LEU A 206 -17.66 -0.51 6.01
C LEU A 206 -19.04 0.13 5.76
N THR A 207 -19.12 0.86 4.65
CA THR A 207 -20.32 1.54 4.16
C THR A 207 -20.57 1.20 2.69
N ASN A 208 -21.67 1.69 2.10
CA ASN A 208 -22.06 1.39 0.71
C ASN A 208 -21.11 1.98 -0.36
N ASN A 209 -20.10 2.78 0.03
CA ASN A 209 -19.03 3.21 -0.86
C ASN A 209 -18.01 2.09 -1.17
N ALA A 210 -18.16 0.93 -0.55
CA ALA A 210 -17.38 -0.27 -0.79
C ALA A 210 -18.27 -1.52 -0.80
N PHE A 211 -17.75 -2.61 -1.34
CA PHE A 211 -18.35 -3.94 -1.27
C PHE A 211 -17.27 -5.00 -1.11
N CYS A 212 -17.68 -6.24 -0.86
CA CYS A 212 -16.76 -7.34 -0.60
C CYS A 212 -16.96 -8.47 -1.60
N ALA A 213 -15.85 -9.13 -1.94
CA ALA A 213 -15.85 -10.35 -2.71
C ALA A 213 -14.66 -11.22 -2.29
N GLY A 214 -14.81 -12.53 -2.44
CA GLY A 214 -13.74 -13.48 -2.12
C GLY A 214 -14.15 -14.54 -1.13
N SER A 215 -13.38 -15.62 -1.13
CA SER A 215 -13.57 -16.78 -0.28
C SER A 215 -12.21 -17.39 0.09
N PHE A 216 -12.20 -18.34 1.01
CA PHE A 216 -10.97 -19.08 1.32
C PHE A 216 -10.31 -19.62 0.04
N GLY A 217 -9.02 -19.34 -0.14
CA GLY A 217 -8.25 -19.79 -1.29
C GLY A 217 -8.56 -19.07 -2.62
N LYS A 218 -9.35 -17.98 -2.62
CA LYS A 218 -9.61 -17.15 -3.81
C LYS A 218 -9.74 -15.68 -3.48
N ASP A 219 -8.76 -14.88 -3.89
CA ASP A 219 -8.72 -13.45 -3.56
C ASP A 219 -7.76 -12.65 -4.43
N ALA A 220 -7.93 -11.32 -4.42
CA ALA A 220 -6.89 -10.38 -4.86
C ALA A 220 -5.75 -10.35 -3.83
N CYS A 221 -4.53 -10.03 -4.26
CA CYS A 221 -3.39 -9.96 -3.34
C CYS A 221 -2.49 -8.75 -3.58
N SER A 222 -1.42 -8.63 -2.78
CA SER A 222 -0.43 -7.56 -2.91
C SER A 222 0.07 -7.43 -4.35
N GLY A 223 -0.10 -6.24 -4.95
CA GLY A 223 0.20 -5.97 -6.36
C GLY A 223 -1.05 -5.86 -7.26
N ASP A 224 -2.22 -6.31 -6.79
CA ASP A 224 -3.52 -6.10 -7.46
C ASP A 224 -4.21 -4.79 -7.05
N SER A 225 -3.72 -4.12 -6.00
CA SER A 225 -4.21 -2.82 -5.52
C SER A 225 -4.47 -1.83 -6.66
N GLY A 226 -5.66 -1.23 -6.69
CA GLY A 226 -6.08 -0.33 -7.77
C GLY A 226 -6.58 -1.04 -9.03
N GLY A 227 -6.40 -2.36 -9.15
CA GLY A 227 -6.88 -3.17 -10.26
C GLY A 227 -8.41 -3.32 -10.31
N PRO A 228 -8.95 -3.76 -11.45
CA PRO A 228 -10.40 -3.86 -11.65
C PRO A 228 -11.01 -5.21 -11.21
N ILE A 229 -12.26 -5.16 -10.74
CA ILE A 229 -13.13 -6.33 -10.58
C ILE A 229 -14.38 -6.18 -11.47
N PHE A 230 -14.72 -7.24 -12.21
CA PHE A 230 -15.77 -7.25 -13.21
C PHE A 230 -16.93 -8.16 -12.83
N PHE A 231 -18.12 -7.83 -13.34
CA PHE A 231 -19.30 -8.68 -13.32
C PHE A 231 -19.91 -8.70 -14.72
N ASP A 232 -20.32 -9.88 -15.17
CA ASP A 232 -21.05 -10.05 -16.42
C ASP A 232 -22.54 -9.85 -16.14
N SER A 233 -22.95 -8.59 -16.11
CA SER A 233 -24.36 -8.20 -15.94
C SER A 233 -25.21 -8.65 -17.13
N ASN A 234 -26.53 -8.58 -16.99
CA ASN A 234 -27.44 -8.78 -18.12
C ASN A 234 -27.19 -7.79 -19.26
N ASN A 235 -26.56 -6.65 -18.97
CA ASN A 235 -26.19 -5.59 -19.90
C ASN A 235 -24.70 -5.64 -20.33
N GLY A 236 -24.08 -6.82 -20.21
CA GLY A 236 -22.70 -7.08 -20.59
C GLY A 236 -21.70 -6.88 -19.45
N ARG A 237 -20.40 -7.04 -19.78
CA ARG A 237 -19.31 -6.94 -18.80
C ARG A 237 -19.16 -5.51 -18.27
N LYS A 238 -19.28 -5.34 -16.96
CA LYS A 238 -19.12 -4.07 -16.24
C LYS A 238 -17.99 -4.16 -15.24
N GLN A 239 -17.22 -3.09 -15.07
CA GLN A 239 -16.33 -2.94 -13.93
C GLN A 239 -17.17 -2.47 -12.74
N MET A 240 -17.26 -3.31 -11.72
CA MET A 240 -18.06 -3.03 -10.52
C MET A 240 -17.25 -2.30 -9.45
N GLY A 241 -15.94 -2.53 -9.44
CA GLY A 241 -15.08 -2.06 -8.38
C GLY A 241 -13.62 -1.87 -8.71
N VAL A 242 -12.91 -1.37 -7.72
CA VAL A 242 -11.45 -1.19 -7.69
C VAL A 242 -10.92 -1.88 -6.44
N VAL A 243 -9.89 -2.72 -6.58
CA VAL A 243 -9.24 -3.43 -5.47
C VAL A 243 -8.68 -2.39 -4.47
N SER A 244 -9.16 -2.44 -3.22
CA SER A 244 -8.80 -1.45 -2.19
C SER A 244 -7.94 -2.05 -1.09
N TRP A 245 -8.45 -3.01 -0.31
CA TRP A 245 -7.72 -3.64 0.79
C TRP A 245 -8.28 -5.02 1.16
N GLY A 246 -7.57 -5.75 2.02
CA GLY A 246 -8.00 -7.03 2.59
C GLY A 246 -7.22 -7.35 3.87
N ASP A 247 -7.71 -8.32 4.65
CA ASP A 247 -6.97 -8.90 5.79
C ASP A 247 -6.26 -10.19 5.32
N GLY A 248 -5.03 -10.02 4.86
CA GLY A 248 -4.31 -11.07 4.12
C GLY A 248 -4.88 -11.31 2.74
N CYS A 249 -4.46 -12.39 2.09
CA CYS A 249 -4.96 -12.79 0.78
C CYS A 249 -5.53 -14.20 0.86
N GLY A 250 -6.81 -14.39 0.53
CA GLY A 250 -7.41 -15.73 0.47
C GLY A 250 -7.50 -16.44 1.82
N ARG A 251 -7.38 -15.70 2.92
CA ARG A 251 -7.56 -16.20 4.29
C ARG A 251 -9.03 -16.55 4.52
N ALA A 252 -9.28 -17.51 5.42
CA ALA A 252 -10.64 -17.83 5.80
C ALA A 252 -11.25 -16.63 6.55
N ASN A 253 -12.51 -16.28 6.22
CA ASN A 253 -13.24 -15.17 6.84
C ASN A 253 -12.65 -13.75 6.65
N SER A 254 -11.85 -13.54 5.60
CA SER A 254 -11.30 -12.23 5.25
C SER A 254 -11.49 -11.96 3.75
N PRO A 255 -12.70 -11.56 3.31
CA PRO A 255 -12.94 -11.25 1.91
C PRO A 255 -12.23 -9.95 1.50
N GLY A 256 -11.75 -9.87 0.26
CA GLY A 256 -11.26 -8.61 -0.30
C GLY A 256 -12.33 -7.53 -0.33
N VAL A 257 -11.90 -6.28 -0.11
CA VAL A 257 -12.74 -5.09 -0.14
C VAL A 257 -12.42 -4.27 -1.38
N TYR A 258 -13.48 -3.85 -2.06
CA TYR A 258 -13.44 -3.13 -3.32
C TYR A 258 -14.23 -1.84 -3.21
N THR A 259 -13.72 -0.76 -3.78
CA THR A 259 -14.50 0.48 -3.94
C THR A 259 -15.72 0.19 -4.82
N ASN A 260 -16.91 0.63 -4.41
CA ASN A 260 -18.15 0.45 -5.17
C ASN A 260 -18.28 1.55 -6.23
N LEU A 261 -18.07 1.25 -7.50
CA LEU A 261 -18.07 2.28 -8.56
C LEU A 261 -19.46 2.87 -8.85
N SER A 262 -20.52 2.12 -8.57
CA SER A 262 -21.91 2.56 -8.83
C SER A 262 -22.34 3.81 -8.05
N VAL A 263 -21.59 4.21 -7.02
CA VAL A 263 -21.84 5.42 -6.24
C VAL A 263 -20.91 6.58 -6.60
N PHE A 264 -20.00 6.39 -7.57
CA PHE A 264 -19.01 7.39 -7.97
C PHE A 264 -19.16 7.85 -9.43
N ASN A 265 -20.21 7.44 -10.15
CA ASN A 265 -20.40 7.80 -11.57
C ASN A 265 -20.33 9.31 -11.81
N ASP A 266 -21.00 10.11 -10.98
CA ASP A 266 -20.97 11.57 -11.13
C ASP A 266 -19.57 12.16 -10.93
N TRP A 267 -18.83 11.66 -9.94
CA TRP A 267 -17.44 12.08 -9.71
C TRP A 267 -16.50 11.64 -10.84
N LEU A 268 -16.68 10.43 -11.37
CA LEU A 268 -15.92 9.90 -12.50
C LEU A 268 -16.17 10.70 -13.78
N ASP A 269 -17.41 11.07 -14.05
CA ASP A 269 -17.77 11.91 -15.19
C ASP A 269 -17.11 13.29 -15.07
N ASP A 270 -17.17 13.89 -13.88
CA ASP A 270 -16.54 15.18 -13.60
C ASP A 270 -15.02 15.17 -13.84
N GLN A 271 -14.32 14.10 -13.43
CA GLN A 271 -12.86 14.01 -13.65
C GLN A 271 -12.51 13.83 -15.14
N GLN A 272 -13.44 13.37 -15.96
CA GLN A 272 -13.24 13.13 -17.39
C GLN A 272 -13.62 14.34 -18.26
N LEU A 273 -14.16 15.42 -17.68
CA LEU A 273 -14.52 16.65 -18.39
C LEU A 273 -13.31 17.36 -19.03
N GLY A 274 -12.09 17.14 -18.53
CA GLY A 274 -10.87 17.71 -19.09
C GLY A 274 -10.26 18.88 -18.32
N LEU A 275 -10.79 19.24 -17.13
CA LEU A 275 -10.13 20.25 -16.30
C LEU A 275 -8.82 19.68 -15.72
N SER A 276 -7.70 20.12 -16.26
CA SER A 276 -6.36 19.70 -15.88
C SER A 276 -5.70 20.65 -14.89
N TYR A 277 -5.29 20.12 -13.74
CA TYR A 277 -4.62 20.88 -12.68
C TYR A 277 -3.91 19.95 -11.69
N ARG A 278 -2.94 20.48 -10.94
CA ARG A 278 -2.29 19.72 -9.87
C ARG A 278 -3.18 19.70 -8.63
N GLN A 279 -4.01 18.67 -8.51
CA GLN A 279 -5.01 18.56 -7.44
C GLN A 279 -4.37 18.52 -6.04
N LYS A 280 -3.38 17.66 -5.83
CA LYS A 280 -2.71 17.47 -4.54
C LYS A 280 -1.21 17.68 -4.69
N ARG A 281 -0.65 18.63 -3.96
CA ARG A 281 0.80 18.81 -3.81
C ARG A 281 1.17 18.71 -2.34
N ASP A 282 2.14 17.86 -2.03
CA ASP A 282 2.73 17.78 -0.70
C ASP A 282 4.05 18.54 -0.67
N LEU A 283 4.14 19.56 0.18
CA LEU A 283 5.35 20.35 0.39
C LEU A 283 6.35 19.64 1.32
N GLY A 284 5.92 18.60 2.02
CA GLY A 284 6.68 17.98 3.09
C GLY A 284 6.78 18.89 4.30
N VAL A 285 7.96 18.92 4.94
CA VAL A 285 8.20 19.76 6.11
C VAL A 285 8.32 21.23 5.70
N VAL A 286 7.53 22.09 6.33
CA VAL A 286 7.52 23.55 6.12
C VAL A 286 7.74 24.25 7.46
N ARG A 287 8.37 25.43 7.45
CA ARG A 287 8.47 26.25 8.67
C ARG A 287 7.16 27.03 8.88
N PRO A 288 6.78 27.37 10.11
CA PRO A 288 5.74 28.38 10.32
C PRO A 288 6.15 29.70 9.64
N GLY A 289 5.21 30.36 8.98
CA GLY A 289 5.47 31.57 8.21
C GLY A 289 4.40 31.89 7.16
N SER A 290 4.65 32.96 6.42
CA SER A 290 3.77 33.44 5.33
C SER A 290 4.34 33.09 3.96
N TYR A 291 3.48 32.63 3.07
CA TYR A 291 3.82 32.08 1.77
C TYR A 291 2.79 32.47 0.71
N THR A 292 3.14 32.28 -0.56
CA THR A 292 2.21 32.34 -1.70
C THR A 292 2.31 31.06 -2.53
N HIS A 293 1.23 30.71 -3.20
CA HIS A 293 1.18 29.60 -4.15
C HIS A 293 0.32 29.97 -5.35
N ASN A 294 0.77 29.59 -6.54
CA ASN A 294 -0.01 29.70 -7.77
C ASN A 294 -0.40 28.32 -8.28
N LEU A 295 -1.64 28.18 -8.72
CA LEU A 295 -2.17 26.98 -9.34
C LEU A 295 -2.82 27.31 -10.67
N THR A 296 -2.30 26.68 -11.73
CA THR A 296 -2.84 26.80 -13.09
C THR A 296 -3.87 25.71 -13.35
N PHE A 297 -5.00 26.10 -13.92
CA PHE A 297 -6.04 25.21 -14.43
C PHE A 297 -6.08 25.33 -15.96
N THR A 298 -6.19 24.21 -16.66
CA THR A 298 -6.27 24.17 -18.12
C THR A 298 -7.42 23.28 -18.55
N ASN A 299 -8.27 23.75 -19.45
CA ASN A 299 -9.35 22.93 -19.98
C ASN A 299 -8.85 22.13 -21.20
N ASN A 300 -8.48 20.87 -20.98
CA ASN A 300 -8.11 19.91 -22.03
C ASN A 300 -9.35 19.20 -22.63
N GLY A 301 -10.56 19.55 -22.19
CA GLY A 301 -11.82 19.04 -22.71
C GLY A 301 -12.26 19.74 -23.99
N ASN A 302 -13.37 19.26 -24.57
CA ASN A 302 -13.93 19.79 -25.82
C ASN A 302 -15.08 20.79 -25.60
N ALA A 303 -15.49 21.01 -24.34
CA ALA A 303 -16.60 21.87 -23.97
C ALA A 303 -16.18 22.86 -22.88
N ASP A 304 -16.94 23.94 -22.75
CA ASP A 304 -16.69 24.99 -21.77
C ASP A 304 -16.93 24.49 -20.34
N ILE A 305 -16.08 24.95 -19.41
CA ILE A 305 -16.19 24.65 -17.98
C ILE A 305 -16.48 25.93 -17.22
N ASN A 306 -17.63 25.98 -16.55
CA ASN A 306 -18.02 27.13 -15.75
C ASN A 306 -17.38 27.04 -14.36
N LEU A 307 -16.68 28.08 -13.94
CA LEU A 307 -16.00 28.20 -12.65
C LEU A 307 -16.54 29.43 -11.91
N GLY A 308 -17.13 29.19 -10.74
CA GLY A 308 -17.84 30.17 -9.94
C GLY A 308 -17.01 30.74 -8.80
N ASN A 309 -17.64 30.83 -7.63
CA ASN A 309 -17.02 31.36 -6.42
C ASN A 309 -15.88 30.46 -5.93
N THR A 310 -14.89 31.10 -5.29
CA THR A 310 -13.66 30.45 -4.84
C THR A 310 -13.47 30.64 -3.34
N PHE A 311 -13.09 29.58 -2.65
CA PHE A 311 -12.71 29.58 -1.23
C PHE A 311 -11.31 29.03 -1.08
N VAL A 312 -10.49 29.69 -0.26
CA VAL A 312 -9.20 29.17 0.19
C VAL A 312 -9.08 29.33 1.69
N PHE A 313 -8.62 28.30 2.38
CA PHE A 313 -8.45 28.31 3.83
C PHE A 313 -7.44 27.25 4.28
N VAL A 314 -6.79 27.48 5.41
CA VAL A 314 -5.96 26.48 6.09
C VAL A 314 -6.89 25.60 6.92
N VAL A 315 -6.77 24.27 6.80
CA VAL A 315 -7.59 23.36 7.60
C VAL A 315 -7.05 23.28 9.03
N GLY A 316 -7.92 23.54 10.00
CA GLY A 316 -7.60 23.52 11.42
C GLY A 316 -8.58 24.34 12.25
N ILE A 317 -8.32 24.40 13.55
CA ILE A 317 -9.11 25.21 14.52
C ILE A 317 -8.40 26.50 14.91
N SER A 318 -7.16 26.72 14.43
CA SER A 318 -6.40 27.93 14.74
C SER A 318 -7.09 29.17 14.19
N ARG A 319 -7.02 30.25 14.96
CA ARG A 319 -7.54 31.56 14.58
C ARG A 319 -6.49 32.45 13.93
N THR A 320 -5.23 32.01 13.92
CA THR A 320 -4.08 32.78 13.41
C THR A 320 -3.56 32.24 12.09
N ASP A 321 -3.82 30.96 11.79
CA ASP A 321 -3.69 30.45 10.43
C ASP A 321 -4.69 31.16 9.52
N ALA A 322 -4.24 31.52 8.31
CA ALA A 322 -5.08 32.22 7.35
C ALA A 322 -4.68 31.86 5.92
N ALA A 323 -5.64 31.95 5.00
CA ALA A 323 -5.36 31.96 3.57
C ALA A 323 -6.32 32.92 2.86
N ALA A 324 -5.85 33.52 1.77
CA ALA A 324 -6.63 34.47 1.00
C ALA A 324 -6.24 34.40 -0.48
N ILE A 325 -7.22 34.60 -1.36
CA ILE A 325 -6.99 34.75 -2.80
C ILE A 325 -6.28 36.10 -3.03
N VAL A 326 -5.16 36.05 -3.74
CA VAL A 326 -4.38 37.22 -4.15
C VAL A 326 -4.76 37.60 -5.58
N ASN A 327 -4.86 36.60 -6.46
CA ASN A 327 -5.28 36.78 -7.84
C ASN A 327 -6.11 35.57 -8.30
N ASN A 328 -7.10 35.79 -9.16
CA ASN A 328 -7.93 34.72 -9.71
C ASN A 328 -8.44 35.11 -11.10
N SER A 329 -7.87 34.50 -12.13
CA SER A 329 -8.30 34.67 -13.52
C SER A 329 -9.24 33.56 -14.00
N CYS A 330 -9.67 32.66 -13.11
CA CYS A 330 -10.50 31.50 -13.45
C CYS A 330 -12.01 31.76 -13.35
N THR A 331 -12.46 32.88 -12.80
CA THR A 331 -13.90 33.16 -12.63
C THR A 331 -14.61 33.33 -13.97
N GLY A 332 -15.75 32.64 -14.14
CA GLY A 332 -16.58 32.71 -15.33
C GLY A 332 -16.54 31.41 -16.13
N VAL A 333 -16.17 31.50 -17.40
CA VAL A 333 -16.18 30.38 -18.35
C VAL A 333 -14.75 30.11 -18.83
N LEU A 334 -14.26 28.90 -18.58
CA LEU A 334 -12.98 28.42 -19.10
C LEU A 334 -13.22 27.61 -20.38
N ALA A 335 -12.95 28.23 -21.52
CA ALA A 335 -13.12 27.62 -22.84
C ALA A 335 -12.13 26.46 -23.09
N SER A 336 -12.48 25.56 -24.02
CA SER A 336 -11.59 24.47 -24.47
C SER A 336 -10.21 25.01 -24.92
N GLY A 337 -9.14 24.38 -24.44
CA GLY A 337 -7.75 24.76 -24.70
C GLY A 337 -7.25 25.98 -23.92
N ALA A 338 -8.11 26.69 -23.19
CA ALA A 338 -7.71 27.85 -22.40
C ALA A 338 -7.14 27.45 -21.02
N SER A 339 -6.33 28.34 -20.47
CA SER A 339 -5.80 28.23 -19.11
C SER A 339 -6.14 29.47 -18.29
N CYS A 340 -6.21 29.30 -16.98
CA CYS A 340 -6.36 30.36 -15.99
C CYS A 340 -5.56 30.01 -14.74
N ASP A 341 -5.38 30.99 -13.85
CA ASP A 341 -4.55 30.87 -12.66
C ASP A 341 -5.29 31.36 -11.42
N VAL A 342 -5.03 30.67 -10.31
CA VAL A 342 -5.41 31.09 -8.96
C VAL A 342 -4.15 31.21 -8.12
N GLU A 343 -3.86 32.42 -7.69
CA GLU A 343 -2.79 32.73 -6.75
C GLU A 343 -3.40 33.01 -5.37
N PHE A 344 -2.86 32.37 -4.34
CA PHE A 344 -3.30 32.59 -2.97
C PHE A 344 -2.11 32.73 -2.02
N SER A 345 -2.26 33.59 -1.03
CA SER A 345 -1.37 33.67 0.12
C SER A 345 -1.87 32.76 1.22
N TYR A 346 -0.96 32.15 1.97
CA TYR A 346 -1.29 31.37 3.16
C TYR A 346 -0.26 31.64 4.27
N ASN A 347 -0.75 31.67 5.50
CA ASN A 347 0.04 31.89 6.71
C ASN A 347 -0.17 30.70 7.64
N ILE A 348 0.93 30.08 8.05
CA ILE A 348 0.95 28.92 8.94
C ILE A 348 1.60 29.36 10.25
N THR A 349 0.87 29.27 11.35
CA THR A 349 1.36 29.61 12.68
C THR A 349 1.44 28.41 13.61
N GLU A 350 0.58 27.42 13.44
CA GLU A 350 0.59 26.20 14.27
C GLU A 350 1.49 25.11 13.70
N HIS A 351 2.21 24.41 14.58
CA HIS A 351 2.99 23.23 14.26
C HIS A 351 2.10 22.00 14.16
N LYS A 352 1.66 21.66 12.95
CA LYS A 352 0.83 20.47 12.69
C LYS A 352 1.01 19.95 11.28
N GLN A 353 0.66 18.67 11.09
CA GLN A 353 0.38 18.12 9.76
C GLN A 353 -1.03 18.57 9.33
N SER A 354 -1.11 19.39 8.28
CA SER A 354 -2.39 19.84 7.72
C SER A 354 -2.24 20.19 6.23
N TYR A 355 -3.20 20.92 5.68
CA TYR A 355 -3.18 21.37 4.30
C TYR A 355 -3.95 22.68 4.11
N VAL A 356 -3.53 23.45 3.11
CA VAL A 356 -4.33 24.54 2.54
C VAL A 356 -5.29 23.93 1.54
N LYS A 357 -6.58 24.28 1.65
CA LYS A 357 -7.64 23.80 0.76
C LYS A 357 -8.12 24.93 -0.12
N LEU A 358 -8.19 24.68 -1.42
CA LEU A 358 -8.84 25.51 -2.43
C LEU A 358 -10.10 24.79 -2.93
N ILE A 359 -11.22 25.52 -3.01
CA ILE A 359 -12.49 25.03 -3.56
C ILE A 359 -13.00 26.06 -4.56
N ILE A 360 -13.29 25.63 -5.77
CA ILE A 360 -13.90 26.46 -6.82
C ILE A 360 -15.24 25.83 -7.18
N GLY A 361 -16.35 26.54 -6.99
CA GLY A 361 -17.66 26.06 -7.42
C GLY A 361 -17.70 25.89 -8.95
N SER A 362 -18.40 24.88 -9.45
CA SER A 362 -18.57 24.68 -10.88
C SER A 362 -19.98 24.18 -11.16
N SER A 363 -20.73 24.91 -12.00
CA SER A 363 -22.06 24.47 -12.45
C SER A 363 -21.98 23.42 -13.55
N THR A 364 -20.79 23.20 -14.12
CA THR A 364 -20.54 22.12 -15.10
C THR A 364 -20.30 20.78 -14.37
N TYR A 365 -19.70 20.82 -13.17
CA TYR A 365 -19.48 19.62 -12.36
C TYR A 365 -20.77 19.17 -11.70
N LYS A 366 -21.10 17.88 -11.83
CA LYS A 366 -22.25 17.25 -11.15
C LYS A 366 -22.07 17.24 -9.64
N THR A 367 -20.84 17.08 -9.16
CA THR A 367 -20.46 17.19 -7.75
C THR A 367 -20.41 18.64 -7.25
N GLY A 368 -20.52 19.62 -8.16
CA GLY A 368 -20.70 21.04 -7.87
C GLY A 368 -19.42 21.83 -7.58
N ALA A 369 -18.26 21.18 -7.43
CA ALA A 369 -17.02 21.89 -7.11
C ALA A 369 -15.75 21.15 -7.55
N VAL A 370 -14.70 21.96 -7.79
CA VAL A 370 -13.32 21.54 -7.99
C VAL A 370 -12.57 21.70 -6.66
N HIS A 371 -11.72 20.72 -6.33
CA HIS A 371 -10.98 20.69 -5.07
C HIS A 371 -9.48 20.61 -5.33
N ALA A 372 -8.69 21.49 -4.72
CA ALA A 372 -7.23 21.42 -4.73
C ALA A 372 -6.63 21.55 -3.32
N TYR A 373 -5.44 20.99 -3.12
CA TYR A 373 -4.82 20.76 -1.82
C TYR A 373 -3.32 21.03 -1.87
N LEU A 374 -2.84 21.74 -0.85
CA LEU A 374 -1.43 21.96 -0.60
C LEU A 374 -1.10 21.46 0.81
N TYR A 375 -0.58 20.24 0.92
CA TYR A 375 -0.23 19.60 2.19
C TYR A 375 1.09 20.13 2.74
N PHE A 376 1.18 20.20 4.06
CA PHE A 376 2.39 20.61 4.79
C PHE A 376 2.48 19.89 6.15
N ASP A 377 3.71 19.71 6.63
CA ASP A 377 4.05 19.33 8.00
C ASP A 377 4.81 20.49 8.64
N ALA A 378 4.11 21.32 9.42
CA ALA A 378 4.69 22.52 10.00
C ALA A 378 5.54 22.17 11.22
N LEU A 379 6.87 22.27 11.10
CA LEU A 379 7.82 21.95 12.16
C LEU A 379 9.00 22.93 12.12
N ASP A 380 9.69 23.11 13.25
CA ASP A 380 10.93 23.86 13.37
C ASP A 380 12.17 22.96 13.24
N ALA A 381 13.32 23.60 13.01
CA ALA A 381 14.59 22.89 12.94
C ALA A 381 14.93 22.42 14.35
N ALA A 382 15.39 21.18 14.49
CA ALA A 382 15.96 20.77 15.76
C ALA A 382 17.18 21.66 16.11
N PRO A 383 17.34 22.06 17.39
CA PRO A 383 18.49 22.84 17.81
C PRO A 383 19.79 22.06 17.63
N SER A 384 20.93 22.76 17.54
CA SER A 384 22.24 22.16 17.28
C SER A 384 22.65 21.08 18.29
N GLU A 385 22.21 21.21 19.54
CA GLU A 385 22.42 20.21 20.59
C GLU A 385 21.70 18.89 20.27
N THR A 386 20.43 18.95 19.87
CA THR A 386 19.65 17.78 19.44
C THR A 386 20.24 17.13 18.19
N VAL A 387 20.71 17.94 17.23
CA VAL A 387 21.39 17.43 16.03
C VAL A 387 22.69 16.72 16.39
N SER A 388 23.48 17.29 17.32
CA SER A 388 24.72 16.68 17.79
C SER A 388 24.49 15.36 18.53
N PHE A 389 23.43 15.28 19.33
CA PHE A 389 23.03 14.05 20.02
C PHE A 389 22.67 12.92 19.04
N LEU A 390 22.04 13.26 17.91
CA LEU A 390 21.61 12.31 16.87
C LEU A 390 22.65 12.10 15.76
N ALA A 391 23.86 12.66 15.88
CA ALA A 391 24.88 12.63 14.84
C ALA A 391 25.40 11.22 14.49
N ASN A 392 25.12 10.22 15.33
CA ASN A 392 25.42 8.82 15.06
C ASN A 392 24.43 8.16 14.08
N LEU A 393 23.32 8.82 13.75
CA LEU A 393 22.34 8.35 12.78
C LEU A 393 22.64 8.93 11.39
N PRO A 394 22.42 8.16 10.31
CA PRO A 394 22.47 8.68 8.94
C PRO A 394 21.18 9.44 8.59
N VAL A 395 20.75 10.36 9.46
CA VAL A 395 19.58 11.21 9.25
C VAL A 395 20.00 12.49 8.53
N HIS A 396 19.21 12.97 7.57
CA HIS A 396 19.54 14.21 6.88
C HIS A 396 19.03 15.43 7.66
N ASN A 397 17.76 15.41 8.07
CA ASN A 397 17.14 16.51 8.79
C ASN A 397 16.40 16.00 10.03
N THR A 398 16.48 16.77 11.11
CA THR A 398 15.71 16.57 12.33
C THR A 398 14.85 17.79 12.58
N HIS A 399 13.56 17.56 12.83
CA HIS A 399 12.58 18.62 13.05
C HIS A 399 11.77 18.37 14.32
N VAL A 400 11.24 19.43 14.91
CA VAL A 400 10.47 19.40 16.17
C VAL A 400 9.27 20.34 16.11
N ASN A 401 8.26 20.12 16.94
CA ASN A 401 7.17 21.09 17.11
C ASN A 401 7.48 22.11 18.22
N ASP A 402 6.48 22.91 18.57
CA ASP A 402 6.45 23.91 19.65
C ASP A 402 6.58 23.31 21.07
N HIS A 403 6.36 22.01 21.22
CA HIS A 403 6.74 21.22 22.41
C HIS A 403 7.89 20.25 22.10
N PRO A 404 9.11 20.76 21.84
CA PRO A 404 10.17 19.97 21.22
C PRO A 404 10.72 18.88 22.14
N TRP A 405 11.26 17.82 21.53
CA TRP A 405 12.17 16.91 22.21
C TRP A 405 13.57 17.54 22.29
N THR A 406 14.15 17.60 23.48
CA THR A 406 15.44 18.26 23.75
C THR A 406 16.38 17.35 24.53
N VAL A 407 17.67 17.62 24.47
CA VAL A 407 18.68 16.79 25.15
C VAL A 407 18.63 17.06 26.66
N VAL A 408 18.42 16.01 27.45
CA VAL A 408 18.47 16.05 28.92
C VAL A 408 19.28 14.86 29.40
N GLY A 409 20.47 15.13 29.95
CA GLY A 409 21.39 14.08 30.38
C GLY A 409 21.88 13.23 29.20
N ASN A 410 21.51 11.95 29.18
CA ASN A 410 21.91 10.97 28.15
C ASN A 410 20.75 10.57 27.21
N GLY A 411 19.66 11.34 27.19
CA GLY A 411 18.49 11.06 26.36
C GLY A 411 17.88 12.31 25.75
N LEU A 412 17.02 12.10 24.76
CA LEU A 412 16.07 13.10 24.29
C LEU A 412 14.81 13.00 25.13
N GLN A 413 14.41 14.08 25.77
CA GLN A 413 13.21 14.16 26.61
C GLN A 413 12.20 15.12 25.99
N THR A 414 10.92 14.78 26.12
CA THR A 414 9.83 15.71 25.81
C THR A 414 9.92 16.97 26.67
N SER A 415 9.62 18.13 26.08
CA SER A 415 9.37 19.35 26.86
C SER A 415 8.16 19.16 27.79
N ALA A 416 8.01 20.01 28.81
CA ALA A 416 6.74 20.10 29.53
C ALA A 416 5.66 20.58 28.55
N LEU A 417 4.52 19.87 28.51
CA LEU A 417 3.41 20.18 27.61
C LEU A 417 2.07 20.10 28.35
N PRO A 418 1.07 20.92 28.01
CA PRO A 418 -0.23 20.92 28.68
C PRO A 418 -1.08 19.72 28.24
N ALA A 419 -2.14 19.41 28.99
CA ALA A 419 -3.06 18.33 28.65
C ALA A 419 -3.78 18.61 27.32
N GLY A 420 -3.84 17.62 26.44
CA GLY A 420 -4.45 17.74 25.10
C GLY A 420 -3.45 18.04 23.98
N GLU A 421 -2.21 18.39 24.32
CA GLU A 421 -1.14 18.66 23.37
C GLU A 421 -0.24 17.43 23.14
N GLU A 422 0.68 17.56 22.18
CA GLU A 422 1.69 16.55 21.85
C GLU A 422 3.09 17.14 21.71
N SER A 423 4.10 16.31 22.01
CA SER A 423 5.51 16.60 21.77
C SER A 423 6.03 15.74 20.64
N VAL A 424 6.60 16.37 19.61
CA VAL A 424 6.92 15.74 18.34
C VAL A 424 8.38 15.95 17.97
N ILE A 425 9.02 14.87 17.52
CA ILE A 425 10.29 14.91 16.80
C ILE A 425 10.19 14.04 15.54
N LEU A 426 10.66 14.57 14.43
CA LEU A 426 10.68 13.92 13.12
C LEU A 426 12.13 13.73 12.66
N LEU A 427 12.49 12.48 12.37
CA LEU A 427 13.72 12.11 11.70
C LEU A 427 13.42 11.93 10.21
N GLU A 428 13.95 12.81 9.37
CA GLU A 428 13.64 12.84 7.95
C GLU A 428 14.82 12.36 7.08
N ASN A 429 14.50 11.55 6.07
CA ASN A 429 15.42 10.94 5.12
C ASN A 429 16.43 9.96 5.74
N LEU A 430 15.93 9.04 6.56
CA LEU A 430 16.70 7.87 6.97
C LEU A 430 16.75 6.82 5.84
N PRO A 431 17.90 6.18 5.59
CA PRO A 431 17.99 5.08 4.64
C PRO A 431 17.25 3.83 5.13
N GLN A 432 17.09 2.84 4.24
CA GLN A 432 16.57 1.52 4.58
C GLN A 432 17.40 0.89 5.73
N GLY A 433 16.75 0.26 6.71
CA GLY A 433 17.42 -0.44 7.80
C GLY A 433 16.55 -0.51 9.05
N ARG A 434 17.18 -0.63 10.22
CA ARG A 434 16.50 -0.65 11.52
C ARG A 434 16.88 0.55 12.38
N LEU A 435 15.90 1.19 12.98
CA LEU A 435 16.10 2.19 14.03
C LEU A 435 15.88 1.52 15.39
N LYS A 436 16.92 1.47 16.22
CA LYS A 436 16.88 0.94 17.58
C LYS A 436 16.86 2.09 18.57
N PHE A 437 16.07 1.97 19.63
CA PHE A 437 16.01 2.97 20.71
C PHE A 437 15.53 2.34 22.01
N HIS A 438 15.98 2.88 23.13
CA HIS A 438 15.42 2.65 24.45
C HIS A 438 14.42 3.76 24.76
N TYR A 439 13.19 3.39 25.12
CA TYR A 439 12.18 4.36 25.54
C TYR A 439 11.92 4.22 27.04
N LYS A 440 11.55 5.34 27.68
CA LYS A 440 11.05 5.39 29.06
C LYS A 440 9.93 6.42 29.16
N LEU A 441 8.73 5.98 29.52
CA LEU A 441 7.58 6.85 29.74
C LEU A 441 7.26 6.94 31.23
N SER A 442 6.86 8.11 31.71
CA SER A 442 6.45 8.32 33.10
C SER A 442 5.25 9.27 33.13
N SER A 443 4.10 8.75 33.52
CA SER A 443 2.86 9.50 33.75
C SER A 443 1.90 8.66 34.59
N SER A 444 1.18 9.26 35.53
CA SER A 444 0.08 8.59 36.24
C SER A 444 -1.17 8.39 35.36
N GLU A 445 -1.27 9.08 34.22
CA GLU A 445 -2.38 8.94 33.27
C GLU A 445 -2.09 7.83 32.25
N VAL A 446 -3.07 6.94 32.03
CA VAL A 446 -2.89 5.74 31.19
C VAL A 446 -3.00 6.02 29.69
N LEU A 447 -3.65 7.13 29.33
CA LEU A 447 -3.79 7.58 27.95
C LEU A 447 -2.60 8.44 27.48
N ASP A 448 -1.66 8.77 28.37
CA ASP A 448 -0.41 9.43 28.01
C ASP A 448 0.56 8.41 27.40
N GLN A 449 0.73 8.49 26.09
CA GLN A 449 1.30 7.40 25.29
C GLN A 449 2.22 7.94 24.21
N LEU A 450 3.24 7.14 23.85
CA LEU A 450 4.13 7.42 22.73
C LEU A 450 3.67 6.62 21.52
N PHE A 451 3.43 7.32 20.42
CA PHE A 451 3.09 6.77 19.12
C PHE A 451 4.27 6.96 18.18
N VAL A 452 4.56 5.93 17.38
CA VAL A 452 5.65 5.99 16.40
C VAL A 452 5.15 5.60 15.02
N TYR A 453 5.54 6.41 14.04
CA TYR A 453 5.15 6.28 12.65
C TYR A 453 6.39 6.17 11.77
N VAL A 454 6.32 5.30 10.76
CA VAL A 454 7.33 5.19 9.70
C VAL A 454 6.62 5.44 8.38
N ASN A 455 7.02 6.49 7.67
CA ASN A 455 6.38 6.95 6.42
C ASN A 455 4.86 7.09 6.58
N ASP A 456 4.46 7.82 7.64
CA ASP A 456 3.06 8.07 8.05
C ASP A 456 2.24 6.82 8.39
N LYS A 457 2.83 5.62 8.35
CA LYS A 457 2.20 4.38 8.81
C LYS A 457 2.49 4.20 10.29
N PHE A 458 1.44 4.00 11.09
CA PHE A 458 1.56 3.64 12.50
C PHE A 458 2.33 2.32 12.66
N LYS A 459 3.34 2.31 13.54
CA LYS A 459 4.24 1.15 13.76
C LYS A 459 4.36 0.72 15.20
N GLY A 460 4.14 1.61 16.16
CA GLY A 460 4.33 1.28 17.57
C GLY A 460 3.57 2.21 18.48
N LYS A 461 3.10 1.63 19.59
CA LYS A 461 2.47 2.33 20.71
C LYS A 461 3.10 1.85 22.01
N TYR A 462 3.53 2.79 22.84
CA TYR A 462 4.17 2.53 24.11
C TYR A 462 3.38 3.20 25.24
N PHE A 463 3.17 2.46 26.32
CA PHE A 463 2.28 2.83 27.41
C PHE A 463 3.01 3.59 28.53
N ASN A 464 2.26 4.37 29.31
CA ASN A 464 2.78 5.08 30.47
C ASN A 464 3.48 4.14 31.46
N ASN A 465 4.47 4.65 32.20
CA ASN A 465 5.22 3.91 33.24
C ASN A 465 5.87 2.61 32.75
N THR A 466 6.26 2.56 31.48
CA THR A 466 7.03 1.44 30.91
C THR A 466 8.36 1.92 30.34
N GLU A 467 9.37 1.06 30.41
CA GLU A 467 10.66 1.26 29.77
C GLU A 467 11.17 -0.05 29.15
N ASN A 468 11.63 0.02 27.90
CA ASN A 468 12.21 -1.12 27.20
C ASN A 468 13.00 -0.69 25.97
N LEU A 469 13.75 -1.63 25.39
CA LEU A 469 14.31 -1.51 24.05
C LEU A 469 13.24 -1.79 22.99
N ALA A 470 13.26 -1.01 21.92
CA ALA A 470 12.42 -1.20 20.74
C ALA A 470 13.25 -1.09 19.46
N THR A 471 12.74 -1.69 18.39
CA THR A 471 13.35 -1.64 17.06
C THR A 471 12.26 -1.44 16.02
N LEU A 472 12.53 -0.58 15.04
CA LEU A 472 11.63 -0.28 13.93
C LEU A 472 12.32 -0.61 12.61
N ASP A 473 11.66 -1.43 11.80
CA ASP A 473 12.12 -1.72 10.45
C ASP A 473 11.65 -0.65 9.47
N MET A 474 12.60 -0.16 8.68
CA MET A 474 12.41 0.88 7.66
C MET A 474 12.75 0.27 6.30
N TYR A 475 11.74 -0.16 5.55
CA TYR A 475 11.92 -0.88 4.29
C TYR A 475 12.08 0.02 3.06
N GLY A 476 11.66 1.28 3.15
CA GLY A 476 11.74 2.23 2.04
C GLY A 476 13.18 2.64 1.74
N THR A 477 13.44 3.08 0.51
CA THR A 477 14.75 3.65 0.13
C THR A 477 15.04 4.95 0.87
N ASN A 478 14.00 5.71 1.19
CA ASN A 478 14.03 6.92 2.00
C ASN A 478 12.86 6.86 3.00
N ASN A 479 13.15 7.09 4.28
CA ASN A 479 12.20 6.92 5.36
C ASN A 479 12.10 8.16 6.26
N LYS A 480 10.89 8.41 6.74
CA LYS A 480 10.59 9.37 7.80
C LYS A 480 10.16 8.61 9.04
N VAL A 481 10.76 8.91 10.19
CA VAL A 481 10.34 8.34 11.49
C VAL A 481 9.86 9.45 12.40
N ARG A 482 8.59 9.40 12.77
CA ARG A 482 7.95 10.40 13.62
C ARG A 482 7.66 9.81 14.99
N PHE A 483 8.18 10.44 16.03
CA PHE A 483 7.84 10.15 17.41
C PHE A 483 6.86 11.21 17.90
N VAL A 484 5.71 10.76 18.39
CA VAL A 484 4.62 11.63 18.89
C VAL A 484 4.27 11.17 20.29
N TYR A 485 4.72 11.93 21.29
CA TYR A 485 4.26 11.73 22.66
C TYR A 485 3.01 12.58 22.90
N ARG A 486 1.89 11.93 23.18
CA ARG A 486 0.61 12.60 23.41
C ARG A 486 0.32 12.64 24.90
N ARG A 487 0.11 13.83 25.47
CA ARG A 487 -0.51 14.00 26.78
C ARG A 487 -2.01 14.14 26.57
N HIS A 488 -2.77 13.16 27.02
CA HIS A 488 -4.21 13.11 26.79
C HIS A 488 -4.93 14.32 27.40
N SER A 489 -6.05 14.75 26.82
CA SER A 489 -6.81 15.92 27.30
C SER A 489 -7.32 15.79 28.73
N GLY A 490 -7.55 14.56 29.19
CA GLY A 490 -7.92 14.25 30.58
C GLY A 490 -6.74 14.10 31.54
N SER A 491 -5.49 14.22 31.07
CA SER A 491 -4.30 14.01 31.91
C SER A 491 -4.17 15.10 32.96
N THR A 492 -4.02 14.69 34.21
CA THR A 492 -3.80 15.58 35.36
C THR A 492 -2.36 15.55 35.86
N ASP A 493 -1.48 14.75 35.24
CA ASP A 493 -0.08 14.63 35.64
C ASP A 493 0.78 15.68 34.92
N ASP A 494 1.12 16.75 35.62
CA ASP A 494 1.98 17.81 35.08
C ASP A 494 3.44 17.38 34.89
N GLN A 495 3.84 16.21 35.41
CA GLN A 495 5.18 15.65 35.23
C GLN A 495 5.26 14.62 34.10
N SER A 496 4.14 14.37 33.42
CA SER A 496 3.99 13.48 32.27
C SER A 496 5.08 13.74 31.22
N ARG A 497 5.89 12.72 30.93
CA ARG A 497 7.04 12.83 30.01
C ARG A 497 7.43 11.50 29.36
N ALA A 498 8.18 11.60 28.27
CA ALA A 498 8.86 10.49 27.63
C ALA A 498 10.35 10.81 27.39
N ILE A 499 11.19 9.78 27.45
CA ILE A 499 12.63 9.84 27.17
C ILE A 499 12.99 8.78 26.14
N LEU A 500 13.75 9.17 25.11
CA LEU A 500 14.40 8.30 24.15
C LEU A 500 15.91 8.33 24.39
N SER A 501 16.53 7.16 24.44
CA SER A 501 17.97 6.99 24.70
C SER A 501 18.49 5.81 23.91
N GLN A 502 19.82 5.60 23.89
CA GLN A 502 20.45 4.49 23.16
C GLN A 502 20.00 4.39 21.69
N ILE A 503 19.78 5.55 21.06
CA ILE A 503 19.26 5.62 19.69
C ILE A 503 20.38 5.24 18.73
N SER A 504 20.14 4.28 17.86
CA SER A 504 21.13 3.80 16.89
C SER A 504 20.46 3.31 15.61
N TYR A 505 21.22 3.35 14.52
CA TYR A 505 20.81 2.83 13.23
C TYR A 505 21.63 1.58 12.89
N ASP A 506 20.93 0.56 12.37
CA ASP A 506 21.52 -0.67 11.89
C ASP A 506 21.11 -0.88 10.43
N PRO A 507 22.05 -0.93 9.47
CA PRO A 507 21.72 -1.13 8.07
C PRO A 507 21.22 -2.55 7.76
N LYS A 508 21.38 -3.50 8.69
CA LYS A 508 20.95 -4.88 8.52
C LYS A 508 19.67 -5.15 9.30
N PHE A 509 18.77 -5.94 8.71
CA PHE A 509 17.52 -6.36 9.35
C PHE A 509 17.68 -7.52 10.33
N PHE A 510 18.77 -8.28 10.21
CA PHE A 510 19.08 -9.41 11.08
C PHE A 510 20.55 -9.38 11.50
N ASP A 511 20.79 -9.69 12.77
CA ASP A 511 22.14 -9.98 13.23
C ASP A 511 22.51 -11.39 12.74
N LEU A 512 23.58 -11.50 11.94
CA LEU A 512 24.15 -12.81 11.63
C LEU A 512 24.56 -13.45 12.96
N PRO A 513 24.26 -14.74 13.21
CA PRO A 513 24.81 -15.40 14.39
C PRO A 513 26.34 -15.28 14.33
N PRO A 514 27.01 -15.07 15.48
CA PRO A 514 28.46 -15.06 15.49
C PRO A 514 28.95 -16.37 14.87
N PRO A 515 30.03 -16.35 14.07
CA PRO A 515 30.60 -17.58 13.55
C PRO A 515 30.81 -18.52 14.74
N LEU A 516 30.29 -19.76 14.61
CA LEU A 516 30.52 -20.81 15.60
C LEU A 516 32.03 -20.93 15.77
N ASP A 517 32.50 -20.46 16.92
CA ASP A 517 33.89 -20.57 17.34
C ASP A 517 34.11 -22.05 17.69
N ILE A 518 34.33 -22.88 16.65
CA ILE A 518 34.78 -24.25 16.84
C ILE A 518 36.19 -24.15 17.39
N ARG A 519 36.31 -24.05 18.72
CA ARG A 519 37.53 -24.35 19.44
C ARG A 519 37.84 -25.82 19.18
N ILE A 520 38.66 -26.07 18.16
CA ILE A 520 39.42 -27.31 18.08
C ILE A 520 40.38 -27.24 19.28
N GLY A 521 40.00 -27.91 20.35
CA GLY A 521 40.86 -28.08 21.51
C GLY A 521 42.10 -28.86 21.10
N ASP A 522 43.25 -28.21 21.18
CA ASP A 522 44.54 -28.87 21.26
C ASP A 522 44.54 -29.78 22.50
N SER A 523 44.49 -31.09 22.29
CA SER A 523 44.95 -32.08 23.26
C SER A 523 45.86 -33.05 22.52
N GLY A 524 47.15 -32.94 22.78
CA GLY A 524 48.17 -33.76 22.15
C GLY A 524 48.13 -35.24 22.55
N GLY A 525 48.70 -36.08 21.67
CA GLY A 525 49.60 -37.14 22.09
C GLY A 525 49.07 -38.58 22.16
N GLY A 526 49.14 -39.29 21.02
CA GLY A 526 49.37 -40.74 20.92
C GLY A 526 48.12 -41.63 20.95
N SER A 527 48.01 -42.76 20.24
CA SER A 527 48.92 -43.48 19.34
C SER A 527 48.13 -44.61 18.65
N LEU A 528 48.59 -45.02 17.47
CA LEU A 528 48.39 -46.32 16.78
C LEU A 528 47.13 -46.58 15.92
N GLY A 529 47.41 -46.66 14.60
CA GLY A 529 46.84 -47.64 13.66
C GLY A 529 45.50 -47.24 13.04
N GLY A 530 45.30 -47.20 11.73
CA GLY A 530 46.05 -47.71 10.60
C GLY A 530 45.06 -47.80 9.43
N ALA A 531 45.58 -47.63 8.22
CA ALA A 531 44.94 -47.91 6.93
C ALA A 531 43.93 -46.89 6.35
N ALA A 532 44.37 -46.38 5.19
CA ALA A 532 43.62 -46.29 3.93
C ALA A 532 43.29 -44.87 3.43
N LEU A 533 44.31 -44.24 2.85
CA LEU A 533 44.13 -43.20 1.83
C LEU A 533 45.20 -43.41 0.75
N ALA A 534 44.89 -44.28 -0.21
CA ALA A 534 45.55 -44.34 -1.52
C ALA A 534 44.70 -45.18 -2.48
N LEU A 535 44.66 -44.74 -3.74
CA LEU A 535 44.12 -45.41 -4.94
C LEU A 535 42.70 -45.02 -5.37
N LEU A 536 42.54 -43.83 -5.96
CA LEU A 536 41.65 -43.65 -7.11
C LEU A 536 42.22 -42.62 -8.10
N PHE A 537 43.21 -43.06 -8.88
CA PHE A 537 43.43 -42.54 -10.23
C PHE A 537 43.96 -43.67 -11.13
N GLY A 538 43.23 -43.95 -12.21
CA GLY A 538 43.81 -44.34 -13.50
C GLY A 538 43.84 -45.83 -13.85
N CYS A 539 43.35 -46.08 -15.08
CA CYS A 539 43.42 -47.29 -15.92
C CYS A 539 42.14 -48.13 -15.85
N GLY A 540 41.31 -48.22 -16.90
CA GLY A 540 41.62 -48.19 -18.33
C GLY A 540 41.63 -49.64 -18.85
N TRP A 541 40.84 -49.87 -19.91
CA TRP A 541 40.80 -51.10 -20.73
C TRP A 541 40.08 -52.29 -20.06
N LEU A 542 39.20 -53.09 -20.68
CA LEU A 542 39.03 -53.50 -22.07
C LEU A 542 37.69 -54.28 -22.22
N ARG A 543 36.96 -53.98 -23.30
CA ARG A 543 36.25 -54.89 -24.24
C ARG A 543 35.39 -56.09 -23.76
N ARG A 544 34.16 -56.09 -24.34
CA ARG A 544 33.41 -57.21 -25.00
C ARG A 544 32.89 -58.31 -24.05
N ARG A 545 31.71 -58.93 -24.23
CA ARG A 545 30.86 -59.20 -25.40
C ARG A 545 29.47 -59.68 -24.91
N GLN A 546 28.46 -59.54 -25.76
CA GLN A 546 27.08 -60.04 -25.62
C GLN A 546 26.93 -61.57 -25.51
N ARG A 547 25.69 -61.95 -25.14
CA ARG A 547 24.94 -63.24 -25.17
C ARG A 547 24.81 -63.86 -23.78
N VAL A 548 23.65 -64.27 -23.28
CA VAL A 548 22.34 -64.62 -23.88
C VAL A 548 21.22 -63.90 -23.15
#